data_AF-A0A930Z0F3-F1
#
_entry.id   AF-A0A930Z0F3-F1
#
_cell.length_a   1.000
_cell.length_b   1.000
_cell.length_c   1.000
_cell.angle_alpha   90.00
_cell.angle_beta   90.00
_cell.angle_gamma   90.00
#
_symmetry.space_group_name_H-M   'P 1'
#
loop_
_entity.id
_entity.type
_entity.pdbx_description
1 polymer ?
#
loop_
_entity_poly.entity_id
_entity_poly.type
_entity_poly.pdbx_seq_one_letter_code
_entity_poly.pdbx_strand_id
1 'polypeptide(L)'
;MSDSANPTDGAGAVAWDTAERVAGWVGNRSRLPAPYRPDLLQQDFEELTAQAEELVAESTGLRSASGPARASVTDRAGWVHANVSSFQRLVGPHLDKLDPARIVATNPITERLAGPLAAAGRAVTGSQMGLILGWLSTRVLGQYDLLLTEEAVEDQDLVYFVGPNVVALEQLHNFEPREFRLWLALHEVTHRCQFTAIPWMRDYFVSLVEEGIGSLEPDPARFAEALRRMTDEIRAGRNPLRDNGALGLVATPEQLEGLHRIQALMSLLEGHGDVTMDRAGAAAIPSAARFSEVLRQRRKQTKGPARLLQQLIGIEAKLRQYEEGERFIAAVEDSGGTELLDRVWRGPEWLPSLIEIRDPSAWISRVGTTPALSG
;
A
#
# COMPACT_ATOMS: atom_id res chain seq x y z
N MET A 1 -2.09 -5.76 36.60
CA MET A 1 -3.43 -6.38 36.37
C MET A 1 -4.42 -5.27 36.16
N SER A 2 -4.58 -4.85 34.91
CA SER A 2 -5.74 -4.13 34.40
C SER A 2 -5.79 -4.48 32.92
N ASP A 3 -6.51 -5.56 32.66
CA ASP A 3 -6.83 -6.06 31.34
C ASP A 3 -7.87 -5.09 30.76
N SER A 4 -7.43 -4.12 29.97
CA SER A 4 -8.33 -3.24 29.21
C SER A 4 -8.73 -3.98 27.95
N ALA A 5 -9.67 -4.91 28.09
CA ALA A 5 -10.34 -5.53 26.95
C ALA A 5 -10.97 -4.43 26.09
N ASN A 6 -10.58 -4.38 24.82
CA ASN A 6 -11.09 -3.42 23.86
C ASN A 6 -12.57 -3.77 23.55
N PRO A 7 -13.53 -2.82 23.52
CA PRO A 7 -14.96 -3.18 23.54
C PRO A 7 -15.53 -3.75 22.23
N THR A 8 -14.71 -4.15 21.26
CA THR A 8 -15.14 -4.50 19.88
C THR A 8 -14.93 -5.97 19.49
N ASP A 9 -14.41 -6.83 20.36
CA ASP A 9 -14.07 -8.24 20.06
C ASP A 9 -15.26 -9.14 19.65
N GLY A 10 -16.51 -8.66 19.70
CA GLY A 10 -17.70 -9.49 19.51
C GLY A 10 -18.53 -9.29 18.24
N ALA A 11 -18.39 -8.17 17.51
CA ALA A 11 -19.48 -7.65 16.67
C ALA A 11 -19.23 -7.58 15.15
N GLY A 12 -18.05 -7.97 14.65
CA GLY A 12 -17.72 -7.94 13.20
C GLY A 12 -17.76 -9.32 12.54
N ALA A 13 -17.76 -9.37 11.20
CA ALA A 13 -17.71 -10.59 10.37
C ALA A 13 -16.36 -11.31 10.38
N VAL A 14 -15.36 -10.72 11.02
CA VAL A 14 -13.97 -11.21 11.07
C VAL A 14 -13.53 -11.35 12.52
N ALA A 15 -13.01 -12.52 12.89
CA ALA A 15 -12.33 -12.70 14.17
C ALA A 15 -10.87 -12.22 14.05
N TRP A 16 -10.62 -10.94 14.30
CA TRP A 16 -9.30 -10.30 14.14
C TRP A 16 -8.21 -10.91 15.03
N ASP A 17 -8.54 -11.33 16.26
CA ASP A 17 -7.59 -12.10 17.10
C ASP A 17 -7.15 -13.41 16.45
N THR A 18 -8.06 -14.06 15.72
CA THR A 18 -7.74 -15.28 14.98
C THR A 18 -6.85 -14.94 13.78
N ALA A 19 -7.13 -13.82 13.10
CA ALA A 19 -6.29 -13.33 12.03
C ALA A 19 -4.86 -13.06 12.52
N GLU A 20 -4.70 -12.34 13.63
CA GLU A 20 -3.39 -12.03 14.21
C GLU A 20 -2.63 -13.30 14.62
N ARG A 21 -3.29 -14.24 15.33
CA ARG A 21 -2.66 -15.52 15.70
C ARG A 21 -2.19 -16.33 14.50
N VAL A 22 -3.04 -16.46 13.47
CA VAL A 22 -2.69 -17.19 12.25
C VAL A 22 -1.56 -16.47 11.50
N ALA A 23 -1.60 -15.15 11.42
CA ALA A 23 -0.59 -14.33 10.76
C ALA A 23 0.78 -14.44 11.45
N GLY A 24 0.82 -14.33 12.78
CA GLY A 24 2.04 -14.53 13.57
C GLY A 24 2.63 -15.93 13.39
N TRP A 25 1.77 -16.96 13.35
CA TRP A 25 2.22 -18.32 13.06
C TRP A 25 2.84 -18.45 11.67
N VAL A 26 2.22 -17.89 10.61
CA VAL A 26 2.79 -17.91 9.25
C VAL A 26 4.11 -17.14 9.19
N GLY A 27 4.19 -15.94 9.76
CA GLY A 27 5.39 -15.12 9.76
C GLY A 27 6.59 -15.82 10.42
N ASN A 28 6.32 -16.56 11.51
CA ASN A 28 7.34 -17.27 12.28
C ASN A 28 7.74 -18.64 11.71
N ARG A 29 7.07 -19.14 10.66
CA ARG A 29 7.44 -20.43 10.03
C ARG A 29 8.79 -20.40 9.34
N SER A 30 9.20 -19.25 8.82
CA SER A 30 10.48 -19.11 8.15
C SER A 30 11.55 -18.77 9.18
N ARG A 31 12.60 -19.61 9.27
CA ARG A 31 13.72 -19.40 10.19
C ARG A 31 14.28 -17.98 10.02
N LEU A 32 14.55 -17.32 11.14
CA LEU A 32 15.27 -16.05 11.12
C LEU A 32 16.64 -16.27 10.47
N PRO A 33 17.13 -15.31 9.66
CA PRO A 33 18.49 -15.37 9.16
C PRO A 33 19.48 -15.40 10.34
N ALA A 34 20.62 -16.07 10.17
CA ALA A 34 21.65 -16.12 11.21
C ALA A 34 22.98 -15.59 10.64
N PRO A 35 23.70 -14.69 11.34
CA PRO A 35 23.32 -14.03 12.59
C PRO A 35 22.27 -12.93 12.35
N TYR A 36 21.26 -12.84 13.23
CA TYR A 36 20.29 -11.74 13.28
C TYR A 36 20.45 -10.99 14.60
N ARG A 37 20.71 -9.69 14.53
CA ARG A 37 21.02 -8.82 15.67
C ARG A 37 20.12 -7.57 15.59
N PRO A 38 18.88 -7.65 16.12
CA PRO A 38 17.90 -6.56 15.97
C PRO A 38 18.39 -5.24 16.57
N ASP A 39 19.10 -5.27 17.71
CA ASP A 39 19.61 -4.05 18.35
C ASP A 39 20.62 -3.29 17.49
N LEU A 40 21.51 -4.01 16.79
CA LEU A 40 22.47 -3.38 15.88
C LEU A 40 21.76 -2.86 14.62
N LEU A 41 20.80 -3.62 14.11
CA LEU A 41 20.01 -3.22 12.96
C LEU A 41 19.17 -1.96 13.26
N GLN A 42 18.63 -1.84 14.47
CA GLN A 42 17.93 -0.66 14.96
C GLN A 42 18.85 0.55 14.96
N GLN A 43 20.05 0.45 15.52
CA GLN A 43 21.05 1.53 15.52
C GLN A 43 21.42 1.96 14.09
N ASP A 44 21.64 1.00 13.19
CA ASP A 44 21.94 1.30 11.79
C ASP A 44 20.78 2.06 11.13
N PHE A 45 19.53 1.62 11.32
CA PHE A 45 18.39 2.31 10.71
C PHE A 45 18.08 3.65 11.36
N GLU A 46 18.33 3.86 12.65
CA GLU A 46 18.23 5.18 13.29
C GLU A 46 19.16 6.19 12.63
N GLU A 47 20.43 5.83 12.44
CA GLU A 47 21.41 6.68 11.76
C GLU A 47 21.03 6.92 10.29
N LEU A 48 20.73 5.85 9.55
CA LEU A 48 20.49 5.92 8.10
C LEU A 48 19.15 6.57 7.74
N THR A 49 18.14 6.48 8.63
CA THR A 49 16.85 7.17 8.44
C THR A 49 17.01 8.67 8.61
N ALA A 50 17.77 9.12 9.62
CA ALA A 50 18.09 10.53 9.78
C ALA A 50 18.91 11.06 8.59
N GLN A 51 19.89 10.28 8.11
CA GLN A 51 20.64 10.62 6.90
C GLN A 51 19.74 10.70 5.66
N ALA A 52 18.83 9.74 5.49
CA ALA A 52 17.89 9.70 4.37
C ALA A 52 16.96 10.91 4.37
N GLU A 53 16.48 11.36 5.54
CA GLU A 53 15.62 12.54 5.66
C GLU A 53 16.29 13.82 5.15
N GLU A 54 17.56 14.05 5.49
CA GLU A 54 18.29 15.20 4.95
C GLU A 54 18.54 15.08 3.44
N LEU A 55 18.93 13.90 2.94
CA LEU A 55 19.13 13.68 1.51
C LEU A 55 17.84 13.89 0.70
N VAL A 56 16.69 13.44 1.21
CA VAL A 56 15.38 13.67 0.59
C VAL A 56 15.02 15.14 0.62
N ALA A 57 15.23 15.82 1.76
CA ALA A 57 14.93 17.24 1.89
C ALA A 57 15.82 18.10 0.96
N GLU A 58 17.10 17.77 0.82
CA GLU A 58 18.02 18.42 -0.11
C GLU A 58 17.63 18.20 -1.58
N SER A 59 17.18 16.98 -1.92
CA SER A 59 16.82 16.64 -3.29
C SER A 59 15.45 17.16 -3.74
N THR A 60 14.50 17.34 -2.82
CA THR A 60 13.08 17.61 -3.16
C THR A 60 12.55 18.91 -2.56
N GLY A 61 13.21 19.47 -1.56
CA GLY A 61 12.67 20.57 -0.75
C GLY A 61 11.54 20.15 0.21
N LEU A 62 11.04 18.91 0.14
CA LEU A 62 9.99 18.44 1.02
C LEU A 62 10.54 18.14 2.41
N ARG A 63 9.94 18.75 3.45
CA ARG A 63 10.21 18.45 4.85
C ARG A 63 8.92 18.08 5.56
N SER A 64 8.95 16.98 6.31
CA SER A 64 7.79 16.48 7.04
C SER A 64 7.27 17.50 8.04
N ALA A 65 5.95 17.69 8.08
CA ALA A 65 5.30 18.47 9.14
C ALA A 65 5.09 17.67 10.44
N SER A 66 5.26 16.35 10.41
CA SER A 66 5.05 15.47 11.57
C SER A 66 6.25 15.45 12.53
N GLY A 67 7.43 15.89 12.08
CA GLY A 67 8.68 15.90 12.86
C GLY A 67 9.77 15.06 12.19
N PRO A 68 10.90 14.81 12.87
CA PRO A 68 11.98 13.98 12.33
C PRO A 68 11.56 12.53 12.14
N ALA A 69 12.04 11.89 11.09
CA ALA A 69 11.79 10.47 10.84
C ALA A 69 12.46 9.59 11.92
N ARG A 70 11.70 8.66 12.50
CA ARG A 70 12.14 7.73 13.55
C ARG A 70 12.11 6.31 13.01
N ALA A 71 13.25 5.63 13.03
CA ALA A 71 13.32 4.24 12.60
C ALA A 71 12.75 3.27 13.65
N SER A 72 12.05 2.23 13.21
CA SER A 72 11.61 1.12 14.05
C SER A 72 11.84 -0.21 13.36
N VAL A 73 12.79 -0.99 13.87
CA VAL A 73 13.08 -2.34 13.40
C VAL A 73 12.18 -3.31 14.14
N THR A 74 11.36 -4.03 13.36
CA THR A 74 10.42 -5.01 13.86
C THR A 74 10.66 -6.37 13.22
N ASP A 75 10.18 -7.43 13.87
CA ASP A 75 10.11 -8.73 13.23
C ASP A 75 8.77 -8.91 12.49
N ARG A 76 8.56 -10.08 11.90
CA ARG A 76 7.34 -10.33 11.10
C ARG A 76 6.07 -10.36 11.96
N ALA A 77 6.18 -10.79 13.21
CA ALA A 77 5.04 -10.83 14.12
C ALA A 77 4.71 -9.44 14.65
N GLY A 78 5.74 -8.65 14.98
CA GLY A 78 5.58 -7.24 15.33
C GLY A 78 4.99 -6.40 14.20
N TRP A 79 5.37 -6.66 12.94
CA TRP A 79 4.73 -6.02 11.78
C TRP A 79 3.23 -6.35 11.70
N VAL A 80 2.86 -7.63 11.90
CA VAL A 80 1.45 -8.06 11.90
C VAL A 80 0.67 -7.35 13.01
N HIS A 81 1.22 -7.33 14.23
CA HIS A 81 0.59 -6.67 15.37
C HIS A 81 0.35 -5.18 15.13
N ALA A 82 1.36 -4.48 14.59
CA ALA A 82 1.23 -3.07 14.25
C ALA A 82 0.14 -2.83 13.19
N ASN A 83 0.01 -3.70 12.19
CA ASN A 83 -0.85 -3.46 11.04
C ASN A 83 -2.29 -3.99 11.17
N VAL A 84 -2.53 -4.98 12.04
CA VAL A 84 -3.84 -5.67 12.08
C VAL A 84 -5.00 -4.72 12.36
N SER A 85 -4.78 -3.71 13.21
CA SER A 85 -5.79 -2.69 13.53
C SER A 85 -6.15 -1.81 12.32
N SER A 86 -5.17 -1.47 11.47
CA SER A 86 -5.38 -0.71 10.23
C SER A 86 -6.22 -1.50 9.22
N PHE A 87 -5.90 -2.80 9.05
CA PHE A 87 -6.71 -3.69 8.23
C PHE A 87 -8.13 -3.87 8.77
N GLN A 88 -8.29 -3.92 10.10
CA GLN A 88 -9.59 -3.96 10.74
C GLN A 88 -10.42 -2.72 10.44
N ARG A 89 -9.85 -1.53 10.54
CA ARG A 89 -10.56 -0.26 10.25
C ARG A 89 -10.94 -0.15 8.76
N LEU A 90 -10.05 -0.52 7.86
CA LEU A 90 -10.26 -0.33 6.41
C LEU A 90 -11.12 -1.41 5.77
N VAL A 91 -10.91 -2.67 6.15
CA VAL A 91 -11.54 -3.81 5.46
C VAL A 91 -12.71 -4.35 6.29
N GLY A 92 -12.66 -4.23 7.61
CA GLY A 92 -13.69 -4.72 8.53
C GLY A 92 -15.09 -4.24 8.17
N PRO A 93 -15.35 -2.92 8.04
CA PRO A 93 -16.69 -2.40 7.73
C PRO A 93 -17.27 -2.93 6.41
N HIS A 94 -16.43 -3.28 5.44
CA HIS A 94 -16.87 -3.82 4.15
C HIS A 94 -17.13 -5.32 4.23
N LEU A 95 -16.31 -6.07 4.98
CA LEU A 95 -16.57 -7.49 5.24
C LEU A 95 -17.83 -7.70 6.09
N ASP A 96 -18.12 -6.78 7.02
CA ASP A 96 -19.34 -6.78 7.82
C ASP A 96 -20.61 -6.63 6.98
N LYS A 97 -20.53 -5.92 5.85
CA LYS A 97 -21.63 -5.80 4.87
C LYS A 97 -21.83 -7.08 4.07
N LEU A 98 -20.78 -7.89 3.92
CA LEU A 98 -20.80 -9.17 3.21
C LEU A 98 -21.07 -10.37 4.13
N ASP A 99 -21.33 -10.15 5.42
CA ASP A 99 -21.53 -11.21 6.41
C ASP A 99 -22.74 -12.10 6.04
N PRO A 100 -22.52 -13.39 5.72
CA PRO A 100 -23.60 -14.33 5.44
C PRO A 100 -24.56 -14.48 6.62
N ALA A 101 -24.12 -14.22 7.86
CA ALA A 101 -24.97 -14.29 9.04
C ALA A 101 -26.09 -13.23 9.01
N ARG A 102 -25.87 -12.07 8.38
CA ARG A 102 -26.92 -11.06 8.14
C ARG A 102 -27.97 -11.52 7.11
N ILE A 103 -27.57 -12.38 6.18
CA ILE A 103 -28.46 -12.96 5.15
C ILE A 103 -29.30 -14.11 5.73
N VAL A 104 -28.70 -14.93 6.62
CA VAL A 104 -29.33 -16.12 7.23
C VAL A 104 -30.34 -15.77 8.34
N ALA A 105 -30.32 -14.53 8.87
CA ALA A 105 -31.22 -14.05 9.92
C ALA A 105 -32.71 -13.94 9.52
N THR A 106 -33.10 -14.39 8.32
CA THR A 106 -34.48 -14.35 7.81
C THR A 106 -35.31 -15.61 8.12
N ASN A 107 -34.75 -16.65 8.75
CA ASN A 107 -35.46 -17.90 9.06
C ASN A 107 -35.47 -18.24 10.57
N PRO A 108 -36.65 -18.38 11.22
CA PRO A 108 -36.78 -18.69 12.65
C PRO A 108 -36.19 -20.05 13.08
N ILE A 109 -36.07 -21.01 12.15
CA ILE A 109 -35.56 -22.36 12.46
C ILE A 109 -34.04 -22.36 12.64
N THR A 110 -33.34 -21.46 11.94
CA THR A 110 -31.87 -21.35 11.97
C THR A 110 -31.35 -20.47 13.10
N GLU A 111 -32.20 -19.70 13.79
CA GLU A 111 -31.82 -18.72 14.81
C GLU A 111 -31.01 -19.31 15.98
N ARG A 112 -31.36 -20.53 16.44
CA ARG A 112 -30.62 -21.23 17.51
C ARG A 112 -29.29 -21.85 17.07
N LEU A 113 -29.13 -22.12 15.77
CA LEU A 113 -27.87 -22.62 15.18
C LEU A 113 -27.01 -21.49 14.62
N ALA A 114 -27.58 -20.29 14.46
CA ALA A 114 -26.94 -19.11 13.89
C ALA A 114 -25.75 -18.63 14.72
N GLY A 115 -25.81 -18.70 16.06
CA GLY A 115 -24.70 -18.26 16.93
C GLY A 115 -23.40 -19.07 16.69
N PRO A 116 -23.42 -20.39 16.86
CA PRO A 116 -22.24 -21.23 16.57
C PRO A 116 -21.78 -21.18 15.11
N LEU A 117 -22.72 -21.12 14.14
CA LEU A 117 -22.38 -21.02 12.72
C LEU A 117 -21.74 -19.68 12.36
N ALA A 118 -22.25 -18.57 12.92
CA ALA A 118 -21.67 -17.24 12.74
C ALA A 118 -20.29 -17.16 13.38
N ALA A 119 -20.11 -17.68 14.61
CA ALA A 119 -18.80 -17.73 15.25
C ALA A 119 -17.78 -18.55 14.43
N ALA A 120 -18.19 -19.70 13.89
CA ALA A 120 -17.36 -20.50 13.00
C ALA A 120 -17.03 -19.75 11.69
N GLY A 121 -18.01 -19.07 11.08
CA GLY A 121 -17.82 -18.24 9.89
C GLY A 121 -16.80 -17.11 10.12
N ARG A 122 -16.93 -16.37 11.22
CA ARG A 122 -15.99 -15.31 11.62
C ARG A 122 -14.57 -15.82 11.83
N ALA A 123 -14.44 -16.98 12.46
CA ALA A 123 -13.13 -17.62 12.68
C ALA A 123 -12.48 -18.07 11.36
N VAL A 124 -13.28 -18.56 10.40
CA VAL A 124 -12.80 -18.91 9.05
C VAL A 124 -12.31 -17.66 8.32
N THR A 125 -13.11 -16.59 8.27
CA THR A 125 -12.71 -15.32 7.62
C THR A 125 -11.48 -14.72 8.31
N GLY A 126 -11.44 -14.72 9.64
CA GLY A 126 -10.28 -14.32 10.43
C GLY A 126 -9.03 -15.12 10.06
N SER A 127 -9.15 -16.45 9.95
CA SER A 127 -8.03 -17.31 9.55
C SER A 127 -7.54 -16.99 8.14
N GLN A 128 -8.43 -16.74 7.18
CA GLN A 128 -8.08 -16.35 5.81
C GLN A 128 -7.33 -15.02 5.79
N MET A 129 -7.81 -14.02 6.54
CA MET A 129 -7.13 -12.75 6.69
C MET A 129 -5.75 -12.92 7.34
N GLY A 130 -5.66 -13.78 8.36
CA GLY A 130 -4.40 -14.11 9.00
C GLY A 130 -3.38 -14.76 8.07
N LEU A 131 -3.83 -15.66 7.18
CA LEU A 131 -2.96 -16.23 6.15
C LEU A 131 -2.42 -15.17 5.18
N ILE A 132 -3.26 -14.20 4.80
CA ILE A 132 -2.87 -13.08 3.94
C ILE A 132 -1.85 -12.19 4.65
N LEU A 133 -2.17 -11.70 5.85
CA LEU A 133 -1.29 -10.83 6.65
C LEU A 133 0.05 -11.50 6.97
N GLY A 134 0.01 -12.76 7.39
CA GLY A 134 1.22 -13.52 7.68
C GLY A 134 2.06 -13.81 6.45
N TRP A 135 1.46 -13.96 5.28
CA TRP A 135 2.20 -14.04 4.03
C TRP A 135 2.83 -12.69 3.64
N LEU A 136 2.10 -11.58 3.79
CA LEU A 136 2.60 -10.22 3.52
C LEU A 136 3.81 -9.88 4.39
N SER A 137 3.76 -10.22 5.68
CA SER A 137 4.85 -9.96 6.64
C SER A 137 6.18 -10.62 6.26
N THR A 138 6.18 -11.68 5.43
CA THR A 138 7.40 -12.32 4.93
C THR A 138 8.05 -11.61 3.73
N ARG A 139 7.37 -10.61 3.16
CA ARG A 139 7.77 -9.95 1.90
C ARG A 139 8.00 -8.46 2.03
N VAL A 140 7.29 -7.79 2.94
CA VAL A 140 7.46 -6.36 3.24
C VAL A 140 8.88 -6.14 3.79
N LEU A 141 9.55 -5.07 3.34
CA LEU A 141 10.93 -4.74 3.71
C LEU A 141 10.97 -3.53 4.63
N GLY A 142 10.31 -2.46 4.20
CA GLY A 142 9.94 -1.32 5.01
C GLY A 142 8.49 -0.94 4.74
N GLN A 143 7.93 -0.11 5.60
CA GLN A 143 6.62 0.47 5.39
C GLN A 143 6.54 1.83 6.09
N TYR A 144 6.30 2.88 5.30
CA TYR A 144 5.55 4.04 5.77
C TYR A 144 4.06 3.69 5.79
N ASP A 145 3.50 3.57 7.00
CA ASP A 145 2.09 3.22 7.17
C ASP A 145 1.21 4.47 7.19
N LEU A 146 0.66 4.78 6.03
CA LEU A 146 -0.34 5.84 5.82
C LEU A 146 -1.61 5.69 6.66
N LEU A 147 -1.87 4.49 7.16
CA LEU A 147 -3.15 4.07 7.72
C LEU A 147 -3.06 3.84 9.23
N LEU A 148 -1.85 3.99 9.80
CA LEU A 148 -1.68 4.12 11.23
C LEU A 148 -2.04 5.54 11.67
N THR A 149 -2.99 5.55 12.60
CA THR A 149 -3.24 6.54 13.65
C THR A 149 -3.86 7.90 13.24
N GLU A 150 -5.18 7.90 13.08
CA GLU A 150 -5.99 9.06 13.51
C GLU A 150 -5.97 9.20 15.06
N GLU A 151 -5.73 8.11 15.80
CA GLU A 151 -5.85 8.10 17.27
C GLU A 151 -4.54 8.42 18.03
N ALA A 152 -3.39 8.44 17.35
CA ALA A 152 -2.11 8.83 17.96
C ALA A 152 -1.29 9.64 16.95
N VAL A 153 -1.42 10.96 17.04
CA VAL A 153 -0.57 11.95 16.35
C VAL A 153 0.93 11.69 16.63
N GLU A 154 1.24 10.98 17.72
CA GLU A 154 2.59 10.70 18.21
C GLU A 154 3.39 9.66 17.41
N ASP A 155 2.75 8.85 16.55
CA ASP A 155 3.42 7.78 15.79
C ASP A 155 3.56 8.06 14.27
N GLN A 156 3.22 9.27 13.83
CA GLN A 156 3.33 9.71 12.43
C GLN A 156 4.79 9.81 11.92
N ASP A 157 5.74 9.66 12.83
CA ASP A 157 7.18 9.75 12.58
C ASP A 157 7.83 8.42 12.26
N LEU A 158 7.12 7.30 12.50
CA LEU A 158 7.73 5.98 12.47
C LEU A 158 7.88 5.44 11.05
N VAL A 159 9.10 5.05 10.72
CA VAL A 159 9.45 4.29 9.52
C VAL A 159 9.80 2.87 9.95
N TYR A 160 8.94 1.91 9.60
CA TYR A 160 9.12 0.52 10.02
C TYR A 160 10.00 -0.24 9.04
N PHE A 161 10.90 -1.07 9.57
CA PHE A 161 11.74 -1.98 8.81
C PHE A 161 11.58 -3.41 9.32
N VAL A 162 11.25 -4.35 8.44
CA VAL A 162 11.08 -5.76 8.81
C VAL A 162 12.45 -6.44 8.79
N GLY A 163 13.16 -6.34 9.90
CA GLY A 163 14.56 -6.71 10.04
C GLY A 163 14.92 -8.10 9.49
N PRO A 164 14.14 -9.17 9.77
CA PRO A 164 14.44 -10.50 9.25
C PRO A 164 14.40 -10.59 7.72
N ASN A 165 13.57 -9.78 7.07
CA ASN A 165 13.45 -9.77 5.61
C ASN A 165 14.58 -8.98 4.96
N VAL A 166 14.97 -7.86 5.58
CA VAL A 166 16.13 -7.05 5.17
C VAL A 166 17.39 -7.91 5.20
N VAL A 167 17.71 -8.51 6.35
CA VAL A 167 18.93 -9.33 6.51
C VAL A 167 18.90 -10.55 5.59
N ALA A 168 17.74 -11.18 5.38
CA ALA A 168 17.64 -12.30 4.45
C ALA A 168 17.97 -11.90 3.00
N LEU A 169 17.56 -10.70 2.55
CA LEU A 169 17.91 -10.20 1.22
C LEU A 169 19.39 -9.83 1.11
N GLU A 170 19.93 -9.16 2.13
CA GLU A 170 21.35 -8.82 2.20
C GLU A 170 22.22 -10.07 2.00
N GLN A 171 21.88 -11.15 2.72
CA GLN A 171 22.58 -12.42 2.63
C GLN A 171 22.35 -13.13 1.28
N LEU A 172 21.10 -13.20 0.82
CA LEU A 172 20.74 -13.92 -0.40
C LEU A 172 21.43 -13.32 -1.63
N HIS A 173 21.54 -11.99 -1.69
CA HIS A 173 22.09 -11.29 -2.84
C HIS A 173 23.49 -10.75 -2.62
N ASN A 174 24.09 -10.99 -1.44
CA ASN A 174 25.39 -10.44 -1.04
C ASN A 174 25.46 -8.92 -1.26
N PHE A 175 24.46 -8.21 -0.73
CA PHE A 175 24.44 -6.75 -0.72
C PHE A 175 25.35 -6.21 0.36
N GLU A 176 25.95 -5.05 0.10
CA GLU A 176 26.59 -4.28 1.16
C GLU A 176 25.46 -3.80 2.10
N PRO A 177 25.46 -4.16 3.39
CA PRO A 177 24.36 -3.89 4.30
C PRO A 177 24.05 -2.39 4.50
N ARG A 178 25.04 -1.56 4.73
CA ARG A 178 24.86 -0.11 4.95
C ARG A 178 24.33 0.59 3.71
N GLU A 179 24.86 0.28 2.52
CA GLU A 179 24.34 0.83 1.26
C GLU A 179 22.88 0.40 1.02
N PHE A 180 22.56 -0.88 1.24
CA PHE A 180 21.20 -1.39 1.04
C PHE A 180 20.20 -0.84 2.05
N ARG A 181 20.59 -0.69 3.32
CA ARG A 181 19.76 -0.11 4.36
C ARG A 181 19.51 1.37 4.14
N LEU A 182 20.52 2.14 3.70
CA LEU A 182 20.35 3.54 3.32
C LEU A 182 19.42 3.66 2.11
N TRP A 183 19.58 2.79 1.12
CA TRP A 183 18.70 2.73 -0.05
C TRP A 183 17.25 2.47 0.37
N LEU A 184 17.02 1.53 1.29
CA LEU A 184 15.68 1.27 1.83
C LEU A 184 15.15 2.46 2.63
N ALA A 185 15.98 3.08 3.47
CA ALA A 185 15.59 4.27 4.24
C ALA A 185 15.22 5.45 3.33
N LEU A 186 15.98 5.70 2.26
CA LEU A 186 15.64 6.71 1.24
C LEU A 186 14.27 6.45 0.62
N HIS A 187 13.98 5.21 0.23
CA HIS A 187 12.68 4.83 -0.32
C HIS A 187 11.55 5.17 0.66
N GLU A 188 11.63 4.67 1.89
CA GLU A 188 10.56 4.86 2.87
C GLU A 188 10.41 6.31 3.31
N VAL A 189 11.52 7.04 3.51
CA VAL A 189 11.49 8.45 3.91
C VAL A 189 10.97 9.35 2.78
N THR A 190 11.24 9.01 1.52
CA THR A 190 10.66 9.74 0.37
C THR A 190 9.14 9.67 0.39
N HIS A 191 8.57 8.48 0.55
CA HIS A 191 7.12 8.30 0.67
C HIS A 191 6.57 8.99 1.91
N ARG A 192 7.24 8.87 3.06
CA ARG A 192 6.87 9.61 4.27
C ARG A 192 6.78 11.11 4.00
N CYS A 193 7.80 11.70 3.38
CA CYS A 193 7.81 13.14 3.08
C CYS A 193 6.69 13.51 2.10
N GLN A 194 6.42 12.72 1.06
CA GLN A 194 5.30 12.98 0.13
C GLN A 194 3.95 13.09 0.84
N PHE A 195 3.72 12.30 1.88
CA PHE A 195 2.44 12.29 2.60
C PHE A 195 2.38 13.21 3.83
N THR A 196 3.53 13.56 4.41
CA THR A 196 3.60 14.39 5.63
C THR A 196 4.05 15.82 5.38
N ALA A 197 4.70 16.12 4.26
CA ALA A 197 5.04 17.48 3.86
C ALA A 197 3.90 18.18 3.11
N ILE A 198 2.98 17.39 2.52
CA ILE A 198 1.85 17.89 1.73
C ILE A 198 0.56 17.78 2.58
N PRO A 199 0.00 18.90 3.08
CA PRO A 199 -1.07 18.85 4.09
C PRO A 199 -2.34 18.11 3.65
N TRP A 200 -2.68 18.18 2.36
CA TRP A 200 -3.91 17.59 1.82
C TRP A 200 -3.76 16.13 1.37
N MET A 201 -2.53 15.62 1.25
CA MET A 201 -2.25 14.36 0.56
C MET A 201 -2.88 13.16 1.27
N ARG A 202 -2.76 13.09 2.59
CA ARG A 202 -3.29 11.98 3.39
C ARG A 202 -4.82 11.92 3.31
N ASP A 203 -5.49 13.02 3.62
CA ASP A 203 -6.95 13.11 3.61
C ASP A 203 -7.51 12.81 2.22
N TYR A 204 -6.84 13.30 1.17
CA TYR A 204 -7.22 12.98 -0.21
C TYR A 204 -7.02 11.51 -0.55
N PHE A 205 -5.90 10.90 -0.15
CA PHE A 205 -5.69 9.46 -0.40
C PHE A 205 -6.74 8.61 0.32
N VAL A 206 -7.06 8.92 1.59
CA VAL A 206 -8.10 8.23 2.35
C VAL A 206 -9.46 8.38 1.67
N SER A 207 -9.83 9.58 1.23
CA SER A 207 -11.11 9.79 0.53
C SER A 207 -11.19 9.00 -0.78
N LEU A 208 -10.09 8.91 -1.54
CA LEU A 208 -10.03 8.09 -2.75
C LEU A 208 -10.22 6.59 -2.45
N VAL A 209 -9.63 6.09 -1.37
CA VAL A 209 -9.80 4.71 -0.90
C VAL A 209 -11.25 4.47 -0.49
N GLU A 210 -11.86 5.38 0.26
CA GLU A 210 -13.27 5.29 0.65
C GLU A 210 -14.22 5.33 -0.55
N GLU A 211 -13.94 6.16 -1.56
CA GLU A 211 -14.68 6.19 -2.83
C GLU A 211 -14.52 4.89 -3.62
N GLY A 212 -13.29 4.38 -3.73
CA GLY A 212 -12.97 3.15 -4.47
C GLY A 212 -13.53 1.88 -3.83
N ILE A 213 -13.62 1.84 -2.50
CA ILE A 213 -14.20 0.73 -1.71
C ILE A 213 -15.67 1.03 -1.33
N GLY A 214 -16.21 2.19 -1.71
CA GLY A 214 -17.55 2.68 -1.38
C GLY A 214 -18.64 1.63 -1.57
N SER A 215 -19.71 1.66 -0.76
CA SER A 215 -20.53 0.49 -0.40
C SER A 215 -20.69 -0.57 -1.51
N LEU A 216 -20.00 -1.70 -1.32
CA LEU A 216 -20.42 -3.00 -1.85
C LEU A 216 -21.77 -3.34 -1.21
N GLU A 217 -22.84 -2.64 -1.60
CA GLU A 217 -24.16 -3.21 -1.45
C GLU A 217 -24.19 -4.42 -2.38
N PRO A 218 -24.36 -5.64 -1.84
CA PRO A 218 -24.48 -6.82 -2.67
C PRO A 218 -25.76 -6.67 -3.49
N ASP A 219 -25.63 -6.19 -4.72
CA ASP A 219 -26.72 -6.13 -5.68
C ASP A 219 -26.71 -7.42 -6.50
N PRO A 220 -27.66 -8.35 -6.26
CA PRO A 220 -27.72 -9.62 -6.96
C PRO A 220 -27.90 -9.44 -8.48
N ALA A 221 -28.53 -8.34 -8.91
CA ALA A 221 -28.71 -8.04 -10.32
C ALA A 221 -27.37 -7.66 -10.99
N ARG A 222 -26.54 -6.86 -10.31
CA ARG A 222 -25.18 -6.53 -10.78
C ARG A 222 -24.29 -7.76 -10.83
N PHE A 223 -24.36 -8.64 -9.83
CA PHE A 223 -23.58 -9.88 -9.84
C PHE A 223 -23.97 -10.78 -11.04
N ALA A 224 -25.27 -10.89 -11.32
CA ALA A 224 -25.76 -11.63 -12.48
C ALA A 224 -25.32 -10.98 -13.82
N GLU A 225 -25.31 -9.65 -13.90
CA GLU A 225 -24.82 -8.92 -15.06
C GLU A 225 -23.30 -9.10 -15.26
N ALA A 226 -22.51 -9.03 -14.19
CA ALA A 226 -21.06 -9.28 -14.21
C ALA A 226 -20.75 -10.68 -14.76
N LEU A 227 -21.49 -11.70 -14.31
CA LEU A 227 -21.40 -13.06 -14.82
C LEU A 227 -21.74 -13.15 -16.31
N ARG A 228 -22.77 -12.44 -16.79
CA ARG A 228 -23.10 -12.39 -18.22
C ARG A 228 -21.98 -11.76 -19.05
N ARG A 229 -21.48 -10.58 -18.63
CA ARG A 229 -20.36 -9.89 -19.29
C ARG A 229 -19.12 -10.78 -19.37
N MET A 230 -18.81 -11.49 -18.28
CA MET A 230 -17.71 -12.47 -18.26
C MET A 230 -17.93 -13.58 -19.29
N THR A 231 -19.14 -14.15 -19.38
CA THR A 231 -19.44 -15.20 -20.37
C THR A 231 -19.35 -14.70 -21.81
N ASP A 232 -19.71 -13.45 -22.08
CA ASP A 232 -19.67 -12.88 -23.42
C ASP A 232 -18.24 -12.54 -23.88
N GLU A 233 -17.39 -12.02 -22.98
CA GLU A 233 -15.96 -11.80 -23.25
C GLU A 233 -15.21 -13.13 -23.53
N ILE A 234 -15.51 -14.18 -22.76
CA ILE A 234 -14.96 -15.53 -23.00
C ILE A 234 -15.39 -16.06 -24.37
N ARG A 235 -16.68 -15.93 -24.71
CA ARG A 235 -17.18 -16.32 -26.05
C ARG A 235 -16.53 -15.52 -27.17
N ALA A 236 -16.20 -14.26 -26.92
CA ALA A 236 -15.52 -13.40 -27.87
C ALA A 236 -14.00 -13.64 -27.96
N GLY A 237 -13.47 -14.65 -27.23
CA GLY A 237 -12.04 -15.00 -27.23
C GLY A 237 -11.15 -13.97 -26.53
N ARG A 238 -11.73 -13.07 -25.73
CA ARG A 238 -11.00 -12.07 -24.95
C ARG A 238 -10.85 -12.54 -23.50
N ASN A 239 -9.82 -12.04 -22.82
CA ASN A 239 -9.65 -12.30 -21.40
C ASN A 239 -10.53 -11.31 -20.62
N PRO A 240 -11.58 -11.76 -19.90
CA PRO A 240 -12.49 -10.87 -19.16
C PRO A 240 -11.83 -10.07 -18.02
N LEU A 241 -10.57 -10.37 -17.67
CA LEU A 241 -9.85 -9.81 -16.52
C LEU A 241 -8.72 -8.85 -16.91
N ARG A 242 -8.67 -8.37 -18.15
CA ARG A 242 -7.44 -7.81 -18.75
C ARG A 242 -6.97 -6.44 -18.23
N ASP A 243 -7.89 -5.60 -17.77
CA ASP A 243 -7.57 -4.22 -17.36
C ASP A 243 -7.87 -3.93 -15.89
N ASN A 244 -9.04 -4.34 -15.38
CA ASN A 244 -9.50 -4.04 -14.01
C ASN A 244 -9.73 -5.29 -13.15
N GLY A 245 -9.22 -6.45 -13.57
CA GLY A 245 -9.40 -7.72 -12.89
C GLY A 245 -10.87 -8.10 -12.68
N ALA A 246 -11.16 -8.93 -11.67
CA ALA A 246 -12.53 -9.34 -11.35
C ALA A 246 -13.37 -8.18 -10.77
N LEU A 247 -12.71 -7.19 -10.17
CA LEU A 247 -13.34 -5.98 -9.62
C LEU A 247 -14.02 -5.15 -10.70
N GLY A 248 -13.39 -4.98 -11.87
CA GLY A 248 -13.98 -4.18 -12.95
C GLY A 248 -15.26 -4.74 -13.56
N LEU A 249 -15.60 -6.00 -13.28
CA LEU A 249 -16.86 -6.60 -13.69
C LEU A 249 -18.01 -6.26 -12.73
N VAL A 250 -17.69 -5.94 -11.46
CA VAL A 250 -18.66 -5.77 -10.36
C VAL A 250 -18.71 -4.32 -9.86
N ALA A 251 -17.64 -3.55 -10.07
CA ALA A 251 -17.52 -2.17 -9.62
C ALA A 251 -18.40 -1.20 -10.42
N THR A 252 -18.93 -0.18 -9.75
CA THR A 252 -19.67 0.91 -10.38
C THR A 252 -18.72 1.85 -11.15
N PRO A 253 -19.23 2.66 -12.10
CA PRO A 253 -18.42 3.68 -12.77
C PRO A 253 -17.70 4.61 -11.80
N GLU A 254 -18.37 5.01 -10.71
CA GLU A 254 -17.82 5.89 -9.67
C GLU A 254 -16.67 5.21 -8.91
N GLN A 255 -16.83 3.93 -8.56
CA GLN A 255 -15.76 3.14 -7.93
C GLN A 255 -14.57 2.96 -8.86
N LEU A 256 -14.82 2.68 -10.15
CA LEU A 256 -13.78 2.58 -11.16
C LEU A 256 -13.02 3.91 -11.31
N GLU A 257 -13.72 5.04 -11.26
CA GLU A 257 -13.10 6.36 -11.30
C GLU A 257 -12.23 6.62 -10.06
N GLY A 258 -12.72 6.30 -8.86
CA GLY A 258 -11.92 6.37 -7.63
C GLY A 258 -10.65 5.51 -7.73
N LEU A 259 -10.77 4.27 -8.20
CA LEU A 259 -9.62 3.38 -8.44
C LEU A 259 -8.63 3.97 -9.46
N HIS A 260 -9.10 4.57 -10.55
CA HIS A 260 -8.23 5.24 -11.52
C HIS A 260 -7.50 6.44 -10.91
N ARG A 261 -8.14 7.21 -10.02
CA ARG A 261 -7.52 8.32 -9.29
C ARG A 261 -6.45 7.83 -8.32
N ILE A 262 -6.70 6.76 -7.57
CA ILE A 262 -5.67 6.10 -6.73
C ILE A 262 -4.49 5.66 -7.60
N GLN A 263 -4.78 5.01 -8.72
CA GLN A 263 -3.76 4.52 -9.65
C GLN A 263 -2.90 5.66 -10.22
N ALA A 264 -3.51 6.80 -10.58
CA ALA A 264 -2.77 7.95 -11.07
C ALA A 264 -1.89 8.57 -9.99
N LEU A 265 -2.45 8.80 -8.79
CA LEU A 265 -1.69 9.32 -7.65
C LEU A 265 -0.50 8.42 -7.32
N MET A 266 -0.71 7.11 -7.18
CA MET A 266 0.38 6.18 -6.89
C MET A 266 1.43 6.16 -8.00
N SER A 267 1.05 6.25 -9.27
CA SER A 267 2.01 6.29 -10.37
C SER A 267 2.87 7.57 -10.35
N LEU A 268 2.28 8.72 -10.02
CA LEU A 268 3.03 9.95 -9.76
C LEU A 268 3.99 9.79 -8.58
N LEU A 269 3.50 9.32 -7.43
CA LEU A 269 4.30 9.22 -6.20
C LEU A 269 5.47 8.26 -6.36
N GLU A 270 5.24 7.12 -6.99
CA GLU A 270 6.28 6.13 -7.27
C GLU A 270 7.30 6.65 -8.29
N GLY A 271 6.86 7.32 -9.37
CA GLY A 271 7.76 7.95 -10.34
C GLY A 271 8.62 9.06 -9.73
N HIS A 272 8.01 9.93 -8.92
CA HIS A 272 8.74 10.94 -8.16
C HIS A 272 9.70 10.29 -7.15
N GLY A 273 9.27 9.20 -6.52
CA GLY A 273 10.06 8.40 -5.60
C GLY A 273 11.34 7.88 -6.26
N ASP A 274 11.21 7.22 -7.41
CA ASP A 274 12.35 6.68 -8.16
C ASP A 274 13.34 7.78 -8.57
N VAL A 275 12.86 8.92 -9.09
CA VAL A 275 13.72 10.07 -9.45
C VAL A 275 14.41 10.67 -8.23
N THR A 276 13.70 10.78 -7.10
CA THR A 276 14.26 11.24 -5.83
C THR A 276 15.34 10.29 -5.34
N MET A 277 15.09 8.98 -5.41
CA MET A 277 16.04 7.95 -5.00
C MET A 277 17.33 8.00 -5.82
N ASP A 278 17.24 8.19 -7.13
CA ASP A 278 18.42 8.31 -8.00
C ASP A 278 19.23 9.56 -7.66
N ARG A 279 18.58 10.70 -7.40
CA ARG A 279 19.25 11.96 -7.05
C ARG A 279 19.86 11.93 -5.65
N ALA A 280 19.05 11.60 -4.65
CA ALA A 280 19.44 11.55 -3.24
C ALA A 280 20.47 10.45 -2.96
N GLY A 281 20.40 9.33 -3.70
CA GLY A 281 21.29 8.20 -3.54
C GLY A 281 22.59 8.26 -4.36
N ALA A 282 22.69 9.13 -5.38
CA ALA A 282 23.76 9.09 -6.39
C ALA A 282 25.18 9.03 -5.82
N ALA A 283 25.48 9.86 -4.80
CA ALA A 283 26.81 9.93 -4.19
C ALA A 283 27.00 8.92 -3.05
N ALA A 284 25.92 8.58 -2.33
CA ALA A 284 25.98 7.79 -1.10
C ALA A 284 25.82 6.27 -1.33
N ILE A 285 25.25 5.86 -2.47
CA ILE A 285 24.83 4.47 -2.73
C ILE A 285 25.28 4.04 -4.13
N PRO A 286 26.57 3.75 -4.34
CA PRO A 286 27.08 3.24 -5.61
C PRO A 286 26.33 1.99 -6.13
N SER A 287 25.81 1.16 -5.22
CA SER A 287 25.10 -0.08 -5.55
C SER A 287 23.59 0.09 -5.83
N ALA A 288 23.05 1.31 -5.84
CA ALA A 288 21.61 1.56 -5.96
C ALA A 288 20.95 0.87 -7.17
N ALA A 289 21.58 0.98 -8.35
CA ALA A 289 21.09 0.35 -9.58
C ALA A 289 20.98 -1.18 -9.46
N ARG A 290 21.94 -1.82 -8.76
CA ARG A 290 21.91 -3.27 -8.50
C ARG A 290 20.75 -3.64 -7.58
N PHE A 291 20.50 -2.85 -6.53
CA PHE A 291 19.39 -3.10 -5.61
C PHE A 291 18.03 -2.98 -6.33
N SER A 292 17.86 -1.90 -7.11
CA SER A 292 16.65 -1.66 -7.90
C SER A 292 16.37 -2.81 -8.87
N GLU A 293 17.38 -3.27 -9.61
CA GLU A 293 17.20 -4.36 -10.58
C GLU A 293 16.83 -5.69 -9.90
N VAL A 294 17.53 -6.07 -8.83
CA VAL A 294 17.23 -7.31 -8.11
C VAL A 294 15.81 -7.30 -7.54
N LEU A 295 15.38 -6.19 -6.94
CA LEU A 295 14.03 -6.08 -6.39
C LEU A 295 12.98 -6.02 -7.50
N ARG A 296 13.26 -5.35 -8.62
CA ARG A 296 12.42 -5.35 -9.83
C ARG A 296 12.24 -6.76 -10.38
N GLN A 297 13.30 -7.55 -10.47
CA GLN A 297 13.24 -8.96 -10.88
C GLN A 297 12.46 -9.83 -9.89
N ARG A 298 12.72 -9.70 -8.58
CA ARG A 298 12.00 -10.43 -7.53
C ARG A 298 10.49 -10.19 -7.60
N ARG A 299 10.08 -8.95 -7.89
CA ARG A 299 8.66 -8.59 -8.12
C ARG A 299 8.10 -9.30 -9.35
N LYS A 300 8.80 -9.29 -10.49
CA LYS A 300 8.41 -10.00 -11.74
C LYS A 300 8.31 -11.52 -11.56
N GLN A 301 9.11 -12.11 -10.67
CA GLN A 301 9.17 -13.56 -10.44
C GLN A 301 8.12 -14.08 -9.44
N THR A 302 7.21 -13.23 -8.94
CA THR A 302 6.15 -13.67 -8.03
C THR A 302 5.15 -14.60 -8.76
N LYS A 303 5.35 -15.91 -8.62
CA LYS A 303 4.42 -16.97 -9.09
C LYS A 303 3.60 -17.50 -7.91
N GLY A 304 2.32 -17.82 -8.12
CA GLY A 304 1.46 -18.53 -7.15
C GLY A 304 0.30 -17.72 -6.54
N PRO A 305 -0.24 -18.11 -5.36
CA PRO A 305 -1.42 -17.51 -4.70
C PRO A 305 -1.34 -16.00 -4.44
N ALA A 306 -0.12 -15.45 -4.40
CA ALA A 306 0.17 -14.02 -4.39
C ALA A 306 -0.46 -13.24 -5.57
N ARG A 307 -0.50 -13.88 -6.75
CA ARG A 307 -1.10 -13.33 -7.97
C ARG A 307 -2.62 -13.23 -7.86
N LEU A 308 -3.26 -14.13 -7.10
CA LEU A 308 -4.70 -14.10 -6.85
C LEU A 308 -5.11 -12.91 -5.97
N LEU A 309 -4.35 -12.59 -4.91
CA LEU A 309 -4.61 -11.39 -4.10
C LEU A 309 -4.36 -10.10 -4.89
N GLN A 310 -3.31 -10.05 -5.72
CA GLN A 310 -3.05 -8.95 -6.64
C GLN A 310 -4.18 -8.77 -7.69
N GLN A 311 -4.72 -9.87 -8.21
CA GLN A 311 -5.86 -9.87 -9.13
C GLN A 311 -7.20 -9.51 -8.47
N LEU A 312 -7.36 -9.81 -7.17
CA LEU A 312 -8.57 -9.52 -6.39
C LEU A 312 -8.64 -8.07 -5.90
N ILE A 313 -7.51 -7.37 -5.75
CA ILE A 313 -7.44 -5.95 -5.37
C ILE A 313 -7.24 -5.04 -6.61
N GLY A 314 -7.20 -5.61 -7.82
CA GLY A 314 -6.97 -4.83 -9.05
C GLY A 314 -5.54 -4.27 -9.16
N ILE A 315 -4.59 -4.85 -8.41
CA ILE A 315 -3.15 -4.55 -8.45
C ILE A 315 -2.51 -5.27 -9.66
N GLU A 316 -3.17 -5.25 -10.82
CA GLU A 316 -2.54 -5.60 -12.11
C GLU A 316 -1.94 -4.33 -12.77
N ALA A 317 -2.07 -3.18 -12.12
CA ALA A 317 -1.61 -1.87 -12.62
C ALA A 317 -0.20 -1.45 -12.15
N LYS A 318 0.37 -2.08 -11.11
CA LYS A 318 1.61 -1.55 -10.47
C LYS A 318 2.84 -1.55 -11.38
N LEU A 319 3.02 -2.51 -12.29
CA LEU A 319 4.26 -2.62 -13.08
C LEU A 319 4.33 -1.68 -14.31
N ARG A 320 3.20 -1.30 -14.91
CA ARG A 320 3.17 -0.30 -16.00
C ARG A 320 3.32 1.12 -15.45
N GLN A 321 2.84 1.35 -14.23
CA GLN A 321 2.83 2.67 -13.57
C GLN A 321 4.21 3.22 -13.18
N TYR A 322 5.21 2.38 -12.87
CA TYR A 322 6.57 2.87 -12.54
C TYR A 322 7.24 3.51 -13.76
N GLU A 323 7.31 2.79 -14.89
CA GLU A 323 7.91 3.31 -16.13
C GLU A 323 7.09 4.49 -16.70
N GLU A 324 5.76 4.43 -16.59
CA GLU A 324 4.89 5.53 -17.01
C GLU A 324 5.06 6.78 -16.13
N GLY A 325 5.20 6.60 -14.81
CA GLY A 325 5.41 7.67 -13.83
C GLY A 325 6.78 8.34 -13.95
N GLU A 326 7.87 7.55 -14.01
CA GLU A 326 9.23 8.08 -14.20
C GLU A 326 9.32 8.91 -15.50
N ARG A 327 8.76 8.38 -16.60
CA ARG A 327 8.69 9.11 -17.87
C ARG A 327 7.86 10.39 -17.77
N PHE A 328 6.78 10.37 -16.99
CA PHE A 328 5.99 11.57 -16.72
C PHE A 328 6.82 12.63 -16.00
N ILE A 329 7.51 12.26 -14.92
CA ILE A 329 8.37 13.19 -14.16
C ILE A 329 9.45 13.77 -15.08
N ALA A 330 10.17 12.92 -15.81
CA ALA A 330 11.22 13.35 -16.73
C ALA A 330 10.69 14.33 -17.80
N ALA A 331 9.56 14.02 -18.44
CA ALA A 331 8.97 14.88 -19.45
C ALA A 331 8.49 16.24 -18.92
N VAL A 332 7.98 16.27 -17.69
CA VAL A 332 7.56 17.51 -17.02
C VAL A 332 8.77 18.38 -16.69
N GLU A 333 9.82 17.80 -16.12
CA GLU A 333 11.04 18.53 -15.78
C GLU A 333 11.80 19.00 -17.02
N ASP A 334 11.88 18.19 -18.08
CA ASP A 334 12.46 18.58 -19.37
C ASP A 334 11.74 19.80 -19.97
N SER A 335 10.44 19.94 -19.70
CA SER A 335 9.63 21.05 -20.23
C SER A 335 9.68 22.32 -19.39
N GLY A 336 9.90 22.23 -18.08
CA GLY A 336 9.71 23.39 -17.19
C GLY A 336 10.45 23.34 -15.86
N GLY A 337 11.42 22.45 -15.72
CA GLY A 337 12.20 22.26 -14.50
C GLY A 337 11.40 21.70 -13.35
N THR A 338 12.03 21.69 -12.17
CA THR A 338 11.40 21.26 -10.92
C THR A 338 10.25 22.18 -10.52
N GLU A 339 10.30 23.47 -10.88
CA GLU A 339 9.22 24.42 -10.56
C GLU A 339 7.89 24.08 -11.25
N LEU A 340 7.94 23.46 -12.44
CA LEU A 340 6.74 22.97 -13.10
C LEU A 340 6.21 21.71 -12.40
N LEU A 341 7.10 20.79 -12.04
CA LEU A 341 6.74 19.57 -11.30
C LEU A 341 6.10 19.91 -9.95
N ASP A 342 6.66 20.87 -9.21
CA ASP A 342 6.19 21.29 -7.88
C ASP A 342 4.73 21.75 -7.86
N ARG A 343 4.15 22.09 -9.01
CA ARG A 343 2.72 22.42 -9.09
C ARG A 343 1.83 21.25 -8.69
N VAL A 344 2.28 20.01 -8.89
CA VAL A 344 1.54 18.79 -8.55
C VAL A 344 1.21 18.70 -7.05
N TRP A 345 2.00 19.39 -6.22
CA TRP A 345 1.89 19.45 -4.76
C TRP A 345 0.88 20.48 -4.24
N ARG A 346 0.34 21.34 -5.10
CA ARG A 346 -0.53 22.45 -4.70
C ARG A 346 -1.92 22.02 -4.24
N GLY A 347 -2.46 20.96 -4.83
CA GLY A 347 -3.80 20.48 -4.52
C GLY A 347 -4.20 19.28 -5.40
N PRO A 348 -5.27 18.56 -5.03
CA PRO A 348 -5.76 17.40 -5.79
C PRO A 348 -6.04 17.69 -7.28
N GLU A 349 -6.47 18.90 -7.61
CA GLU A 349 -6.75 19.34 -8.98
C GLU A 349 -5.50 19.45 -9.86
N TRP A 350 -4.31 19.50 -9.26
CA TRP A 350 -3.02 19.55 -9.97
C TRP A 350 -2.46 18.16 -10.24
N LEU A 351 -3.00 17.11 -9.63
CA LEU A 351 -2.57 15.74 -9.88
C LEU A 351 -2.83 15.36 -11.35
N PRO A 352 -1.95 14.55 -11.96
CA PRO A 352 -2.20 14.02 -13.29
C PRO A 352 -3.25 12.92 -13.22
N SER A 353 -4.10 12.84 -14.24
CA SER A 353 -4.90 11.65 -14.52
C SER A 353 -4.04 10.53 -15.12
N LEU A 354 -4.55 9.29 -15.19
CA LEU A 354 -3.83 8.20 -15.89
C LEU A 354 -3.56 8.50 -17.36
N ILE A 355 -4.45 9.25 -18.02
CA ILE A 355 -4.25 9.66 -19.42
C ILE A 355 -3.06 10.62 -19.51
N GLU A 356 -2.97 11.55 -18.58
CA GLU A 356 -1.91 12.54 -18.49
C GLU A 356 -0.55 11.95 -18.08
N ILE A 357 -0.54 10.91 -17.25
CA ILE A 357 0.70 10.16 -16.98
C ILE A 357 1.21 9.47 -18.25
N ARG A 358 0.29 8.97 -19.08
CA ARG A 358 0.62 8.35 -20.37
C ARG A 358 1.00 9.38 -21.43
N ASP A 359 0.42 10.57 -21.37
CA ASP A 359 0.72 11.71 -22.23
C ASP A 359 1.05 12.96 -21.39
N PRO A 360 2.32 13.11 -20.96
CA PRO A 360 2.71 14.22 -20.08
C PRO A 360 2.43 15.61 -20.68
N SER A 361 2.40 15.71 -22.01
CA SER A 361 2.13 16.97 -22.72
C SER A 361 0.72 17.52 -22.42
N ALA A 362 -0.25 16.62 -22.19
CA ALA A 362 -1.61 17.00 -21.83
C ALA A 362 -1.65 17.67 -20.44
N TRP A 363 -0.92 17.12 -19.47
CA TRP A 363 -0.80 17.70 -18.13
C TRP A 363 -0.10 19.06 -18.18
N ILE A 364 1.04 19.13 -18.87
CA ILE A 364 1.83 20.36 -19.03
C ILE A 364 0.98 21.46 -19.66
N SER A 365 0.18 21.13 -20.68
CA SER A 365 -0.72 22.08 -21.32
C SER A 365 -1.82 22.57 -20.38
N ARG A 366 -2.45 21.66 -19.62
CA ARG A 366 -3.47 22.00 -18.62
C ARG A 366 -2.90 22.89 -17.52
N VAL A 367 -1.79 22.49 -16.92
CA VAL A 367 -1.17 23.16 -15.78
C VAL A 367 -0.43 24.43 -16.18
N GLY A 368 0.14 24.47 -17.38
CA GLY A 368 0.89 25.61 -17.93
C GLY A 368 0.02 26.78 -18.37
N THR A 369 -1.25 26.52 -18.74
CA THR A 369 -2.23 27.56 -19.11
C THR A 369 -3.03 28.10 -17.93
N THR A 370 -3.06 27.41 -16.77
CA THR A 370 -3.71 27.91 -15.56
C THR A 370 -2.95 29.14 -15.04
N PRO A 371 -3.54 30.35 -15.04
CA PRO A 371 -2.92 31.52 -14.43
C PRO A 371 -2.67 31.20 -12.96
N ALA A 372 -1.53 31.61 -12.41
CA ALA A 372 -1.31 31.54 -10.97
C ALA A 372 -2.48 32.23 -10.28
N LEU A 373 -3.37 31.45 -9.66
CA LEU A 373 -4.40 31.99 -8.80
C LEU A 373 -3.65 32.63 -7.63
N SER A 374 -3.55 33.94 -7.67
CA SER A 374 -3.01 34.76 -6.60
C SER A 374 -3.86 34.50 -5.34
N GLY A 375 -3.27 33.82 -4.36
CA GLY A 375 -3.80 33.63 -3.02
C GLY A 375 -2.74 34.03 -2.02
#